data_AF-A0A1F9DX34-F1
#
_entry.id   AF-A0A1F9DX34-F1
#
_cell.length_a   1.000
_cell.length_b   1.000
_cell.length_c   1.000
_cell.angle_alpha   90.00
_cell.angle_beta   90.00
_cell.angle_gamma   90.00
#
_symmetry.space_group_name_H-M   'P 1'
#
loop_
_entity.id
_entity.type
_entity.pdbx_description
1 polymer ?
#
loop_
_entity_poly.entity_id
_entity_poly.type
_entity_poly.pdbx_seq_one_letter_code
_entity_poly.pdbx_strand_id
1 'polypeptide(L)'
;MKVFLTLEKWLKKIERGFCYGAAGLVLVMIFPTTLDVILRYIFNAPLPEMFQLTEFMMVAVVYLAIAYVQQLKDHIKIEIATQWLPPMVQELLDLFGFLVGLVIFTIITWQTGRLAWEAWETQDYTMGIVQFPLWPAKSILPIGVGLFCFRLLLDILIGLFQWVHSFGEHKGRLQGER
;
A
#
# COMPACT_ATOMS: atom_id res chain seq x y z
N MET A 1 -21.67 3.00 -14.15
CA MET A 1 -21.34 1.63 -13.68
C MET A 1 -20.18 0.98 -14.46
N LYS A 2 -20.24 0.83 -15.80
CA LYS A 2 -19.17 0.15 -16.57
C LYS A 2 -17.78 0.81 -16.46
N VAL A 3 -17.71 2.15 -16.49
CA VAL A 3 -16.44 2.90 -16.42
C VAL A 3 -15.68 2.64 -15.11
N PHE A 4 -16.37 2.73 -13.96
CA PHE A 4 -15.77 2.47 -12.64
C PHE A 4 -15.29 1.03 -12.48
N LEU A 5 -16.07 0.05 -12.97
CA LEU A 5 -15.68 -1.36 -12.95
C LEU A 5 -14.49 -1.65 -13.87
N THR A 6 -14.39 -0.96 -15.00
CA THR A 6 -13.23 -1.08 -15.90
C THR A 6 -11.97 -0.48 -15.27
N LEU A 7 -12.09 0.68 -14.61
CA LEU A 7 -11.00 1.31 -13.85
C LEU A 7 -10.50 0.41 -12.72
N GLU A 8 -11.42 -0.19 -11.95
CA GLU A 8 -11.07 -1.12 -10.88
C GLU A 8 -10.33 -2.35 -11.44
N LYS A 9 -10.82 -2.95 -12.53
CA LYS A 9 -10.14 -4.09 -13.17
C LYS A 9 -8.74 -3.73 -13.67
N TRP A 10 -8.57 -2.54 -14.22
CA TRP A 10 -7.26 -2.03 -14.65
C TRP A 10 -6.31 -1.86 -13.48
N LEU A 11 -6.78 -1.22 -12.41
CA LEU A 11 -5.97 -0.99 -11.21
C LEU A 11 -5.58 -2.31 -10.53
N LYS A 12 -6.52 -3.26 -10.40
CA LYS A 12 -6.25 -4.62 -9.91
C LYS A 12 -5.23 -5.40 -10.76
N LYS A 13 -5.11 -5.07 -12.04
CA LYS A 13 -4.10 -5.67 -12.92
C LYS A 13 -2.72 -5.06 -12.66
N ILE A 14 -2.67 -3.75 -12.45
CA ILE A 14 -1.45 -3.03 -12.08
C ILE A 14 -0.97 -3.51 -10.70
N GLU A 15 -1.82 -3.50 -9.68
CA GLU A 15 -1.50 -3.95 -8.31
C GLU A 15 -0.95 -5.39 -8.28
N ARG A 16 -1.55 -6.30 -9.07
CA ARG A 16 -1.01 -7.67 -9.22
C ARG A 16 0.36 -7.69 -9.88
N GLY A 17 0.60 -6.88 -10.90
CA GLY A 17 1.92 -6.75 -11.52
C GLY A 17 2.99 -6.32 -10.52
N PHE A 18 2.66 -5.31 -9.69
CA PHE A 18 3.53 -4.84 -8.60
C PHE A 18 3.76 -5.94 -7.55
N CYS A 19 2.73 -6.71 -7.19
CA CYS A 19 2.86 -7.84 -6.27
C CYS A 19 3.75 -8.96 -6.82
N TYR A 20 3.68 -9.28 -8.12
CA TYR A 20 4.60 -10.25 -8.73
C TYR A 20 6.04 -9.73 -8.76
N GLY A 21 6.24 -8.43 -8.98
CA GLY A 21 7.55 -7.79 -8.85
C GLY A 21 8.11 -7.89 -7.43
N ALA A 22 7.27 -7.64 -6.41
CA ALA A 22 7.63 -7.81 -5.01
C ALA A 22 7.99 -9.27 -4.68
N ALA A 23 7.20 -10.24 -5.17
CA ALA A 23 7.50 -11.66 -4.99
C ALA A 23 8.84 -12.08 -5.63
N GLY A 24 9.13 -11.55 -6.83
CA GLY A 24 10.43 -11.74 -7.49
C GLY A 24 11.59 -11.15 -6.68
N LEU A 25 11.42 -9.96 -6.12
CA LEU A 25 12.41 -9.33 -5.24
C LEU A 25 12.67 -10.14 -3.97
N VAL A 26 11.65 -10.73 -3.36
CA VAL A 26 11.81 -11.64 -2.21
C VAL A 26 12.66 -12.85 -2.59
N LEU A 27 12.42 -13.46 -3.76
CA LEU A 27 13.25 -14.59 -4.21
C LEU A 27 14.71 -14.18 -4.41
N VAL A 28 14.96 -12.99 -4.93
CA VAL A 28 16.33 -12.45 -5.07
C VAL A 28 16.95 -12.19 -3.70
N MET A 29 16.20 -11.68 -2.73
CA MET A 29 16.63 -11.38 -1.36
C MET A 29 17.06 -12.63 -0.56
N ILE A 30 16.56 -13.81 -0.91
CA ILE A 30 16.97 -15.09 -0.28
C ILE A 30 18.45 -15.40 -0.54
N PHE A 31 18.99 -15.05 -1.71
CA PHE A 31 20.39 -15.35 -2.05
C PHE A 31 21.41 -14.61 -1.17
N PRO A 32 21.41 -13.27 -1.07
CA PRO A 32 22.38 -12.55 -0.26
C PRO A 32 22.19 -12.82 1.24
N THR A 33 20.96 -13.01 1.72
CA THR A 33 20.69 -13.33 3.13
C THR A 33 21.20 -14.72 3.50
N THR A 34 20.98 -15.72 2.65
CA THR A 34 21.51 -17.08 2.89
C THR A 34 23.04 -17.08 2.85
N LEU A 35 23.64 -16.31 1.93
CA LEU A 35 25.09 -16.21 1.81
C LEU A 35 25.72 -15.54 3.04
N ASP A 36 25.13 -14.45 3.55
CA ASP A 36 25.58 -13.80 4.79
C ASP A 36 25.48 -14.76 5.99
N VAL A 37 24.38 -15.49 6.12
CA VAL A 37 24.19 -16.50 7.17
C VAL A 37 25.29 -17.57 7.09
N ILE A 38 25.56 -18.12 5.91
CA ILE A 38 26.61 -19.13 5.71
C ILE A 38 27.99 -18.56 6.10
N LEU A 39 28.34 -17.36 5.64
CA LEU A 39 29.64 -16.74 5.95
C LEU A 39 29.80 -16.48 7.45
N ARG A 40 28.74 -16.05 8.12
CA ARG A 40 28.76 -15.78 9.55
C ARG A 40 28.97 -17.05 10.37
N TYR A 41 28.30 -18.15 10.02
CA TYR A 41 28.38 -19.40 10.78
C TYR A 41 29.61 -20.24 10.44
N ILE A 42 30.09 -20.23 9.18
CA ILE A 42 31.22 -21.06 8.74
C ILE A 42 32.55 -20.31 8.85
N PHE A 43 32.58 -19.03 8.47
CA PHE A 43 33.82 -18.25 8.38
C PHE A 43 34.01 -17.24 9.52
N ASN A 44 33.02 -17.09 10.41
CA ASN A 44 33.00 -16.11 11.51
C ASN A 44 33.32 -14.67 11.05
N ALA A 45 33.03 -14.37 9.78
CA ALA A 45 33.31 -13.12 9.10
C ALA A 45 31.98 -12.56 8.57
N PRO A 46 31.22 -11.82 9.40
CA PRO A 46 29.96 -11.22 8.96
C PRO A 46 30.23 -10.13 7.90
N LEU A 47 29.34 -10.01 6.90
CA LEU A 47 29.39 -8.95 5.89
C LEU A 47 28.35 -7.87 6.22
N PRO A 48 28.73 -6.74 6.84
CA PRO A 48 27.78 -5.69 7.27
C PRO A 48 26.96 -5.13 6.10
N GLU A 49 27.55 -5.13 4.91
CA GLU A 49 26.97 -4.58 3.69
C GLU A 49 25.75 -5.40 3.20
N MET A 50 25.68 -6.70 3.49
CA MET A 50 24.55 -7.55 3.09
C MET A 50 23.27 -7.20 3.87
N PHE A 51 23.41 -6.74 5.11
CA PHE A 51 22.29 -6.31 5.93
C PHE A 51 21.59 -5.09 5.33
N GLN A 52 22.36 -4.08 4.93
CA GLN A 52 21.82 -2.85 4.34
C GLN A 52 21.11 -3.14 2.99
N LEU A 53 21.71 -3.99 2.15
CA LEU A 53 21.09 -4.42 0.89
C LEU A 53 19.73 -5.10 1.13
N THR A 54 19.67 -5.99 2.12
CA THR A 54 18.48 -6.72 2.52
C THR A 54 17.40 -5.76 3.05
N GLU A 55 17.79 -4.76 3.84
CA GLU A 55 16.87 -3.71 4.33
C GLU A 55 16.23 -2.92 3.18
N PHE A 56 17.01 -2.50 2.19
CA PHE A 56 16.47 -1.79 1.01
C PHE A 56 15.53 -2.67 0.19
N MET A 57 15.86 -3.94 0.00
CA MET A 57 14.99 -4.90 -0.68
C MET A 57 13.68 -5.10 0.08
N MET A 58 13.72 -5.20 1.41
CA MET A 58 12.53 -5.36 2.24
C MET A 58 11.60 -4.15 2.12
N VAL A 59 12.16 -2.94 2.18
CA VAL A 59 11.43 -1.68 1.95
C VAL A 59 10.74 -1.72 0.58
N ALA A 60 11.48 -2.04 -0.49
CA ALA A 60 10.90 -2.12 -1.83
C ALA A 60 9.76 -3.13 -1.91
N VAL A 61 9.92 -4.34 -1.36
CA VAL A 61 8.89 -5.38 -1.33
C VAL A 61 7.63 -4.90 -0.62
N VAL A 62 7.76 -4.30 0.56
CA VAL A 62 6.61 -3.83 1.36
C VAL A 62 5.82 -2.77 0.62
N TYR A 63 6.49 -1.74 0.09
CA TYR A 63 5.81 -0.64 -0.58
C TYR A 63 5.26 -1.00 -1.97
N LEU A 64 5.85 -1.99 -2.66
CA LEU A 64 5.26 -2.54 -3.89
C LEU A 64 4.03 -3.41 -3.61
N ALA A 65 3.99 -4.11 -2.48
CA ALA A 65 2.89 -4.99 -2.10
C ALA A 65 1.73 -4.26 -1.37
N ILE A 66 1.97 -3.10 -0.77
CA ILE A 66 0.99 -2.41 0.09
C ILE A 66 -0.34 -2.10 -0.61
N ALA A 67 -0.30 -1.68 -1.88
CA ALA A 67 -1.49 -1.40 -2.67
C ALA A 67 -2.30 -2.68 -2.95
N TYR A 68 -1.63 -3.81 -3.15
CA TYR A 68 -2.29 -5.11 -3.33
C TYR A 68 -2.92 -5.63 -2.04
N VAL A 69 -2.25 -5.43 -0.89
CA VAL A 69 -2.84 -5.77 0.42
C VAL A 69 -4.09 -4.93 0.69
N GLN A 70 -4.08 -3.63 0.33
CA GLN A 70 -5.27 -2.79 0.44
C GLN A 70 -6.42 -3.28 -0.44
N GLN A 71 -6.10 -3.75 -1.66
CA GLN A 71 -7.09 -4.32 -2.58
C GLN A 71 -7.84 -5.49 -1.93
N LEU A 72 -7.16 -6.32 -1.14
CA LEU A 72 -7.78 -7.48 -0.51
C LEU A 72 -8.85 -7.08 0.51
N LYS A 73 -8.86 -5.83 1.00
CA LYS A 73 -9.85 -5.27 1.94
C LYS A 73 -10.10 -6.09 3.22
N ASP A 74 -9.28 -7.11 3.47
CA ASP A 74 -9.42 -8.05 4.60
C ASP A 74 -9.09 -7.41 5.96
N HIS A 75 -8.48 -6.22 5.96
CA HIS A 75 -7.99 -5.58 7.18
C HIS A 75 -8.92 -4.51 7.79
N ILE A 76 -9.99 -4.08 7.10
CA ILE A 76 -10.80 -2.92 7.56
C ILE A 76 -12.28 -3.10 7.27
N LYS A 77 -12.83 -4.28 7.57
CA LYS A 77 -14.21 -4.32 8.02
C LYS A 77 -14.15 -4.63 9.50
N ILE A 78 -14.64 -3.72 10.33
CA ILE A 78 -14.80 -3.98 11.76
C ILE A 78 -16.03 -4.91 11.90
N GLU A 79 -15.98 -6.09 11.29
CA GLU A 79 -17.14 -7.00 11.15
C GLU A 79 -17.72 -7.33 12.52
N ILE A 80 -16.88 -7.39 13.55
CA ILE A 80 -17.30 -7.71 14.92
C ILE A 80 -18.14 -6.59 15.55
N ALA A 81 -17.87 -5.32 15.23
CA ALA A 81 -18.63 -4.18 15.78
C ALA A 81 -19.78 -3.75 14.88
N THR A 82 -19.67 -3.91 13.55
CA THR A 82 -20.68 -3.44 12.60
C THR A 82 -21.84 -4.40 12.41
N GLN A 83 -21.70 -5.71 12.69
CA GLN A 83 -22.77 -6.71 12.52
C GLN A 83 -24.12 -6.33 13.17
N TRP A 84 -24.11 -5.48 14.20
CA TRP A 84 -25.31 -5.09 14.94
C TRP A 84 -25.87 -3.73 14.50
N LEU A 85 -25.16 -3.01 13.63
CA LEU A 85 -25.58 -1.71 13.11
C LEU A 85 -26.35 -1.82 11.79
N PRO A 86 -27.30 -0.90 11.53
CA PRO A 86 -27.97 -0.84 10.25
C PRO A 86 -26.96 -0.58 9.11
N PRO A 87 -27.20 -1.15 7.91
CA PRO A 87 -26.25 -1.14 6.79
C PRO A 87 -25.79 0.27 6.41
N MET A 88 -26.65 1.27 6.60
CA MET A 88 -26.36 2.68 6.32
C MET A 88 -25.26 3.27 7.20
N VAL A 89 -25.15 2.83 8.46
CA VAL A 89 -24.11 3.31 9.39
C VAL A 89 -22.79 2.58 9.15
N GLN A 90 -22.84 1.31 8.73
CA GLN A 90 -21.66 0.56 8.35
C GLN A 90 -20.95 1.21 7.15
N GLU A 91 -21.70 1.56 6.10
CA GLU A 91 -21.14 2.24 4.92
C GLU A 91 -20.53 3.61 5.26
N LEU A 92 -21.14 4.36 6.18
CA LEU A 92 -20.63 5.65 6.61
C LEU A 92 -19.33 5.53 7.43
N LEU A 93 -19.24 4.51 8.29
CA LEU A 93 -18.03 4.21 9.06
C LEU A 93 -16.89 3.76 8.15
N ASP A 94 -17.17 2.92 7.15
CA ASP A 94 -16.17 2.50 6.16
C ASP A 94 -15.67 3.70 5.34
N LEU A 95 -16.58 4.57 4.89
CA LEU A 95 -16.24 5.80 4.17
C LEU A 95 -15.35 6.73 5.01
N PHE A 96 -15.68 6.89 6.29
CA PHE A 96 -14.88 7.67 7.23
C PHE A 96 -13.48 7.07 7.42
N GLY A 97 -13.39 5.74 7.58
CA GLY A 97 -12.12 5.03 7.67
C GLY A 97 -11.23 5.24 6.45
N PHE A 98 -11.80 5.17 5.24
CA PHE A 98 -11.06 5.44 4.01
C PHE A 98 -10.63 6.90 3.89
N LEU A 99 -11.46 7.86 4.29
CA LEU A 99 -11.11 9.29 4.31
C LEU A 99 -9.94 9.58 5.26
N VAL A 100 -10.00 9.07 6.49
CA VAL A 100 -8.91 9.24 7.47
C VAL A 100 -7.62 8.59 6.96
N GLY A 101 -7.73 7.37 6.44
CA GLY A 101 -6.59 6.70 5.79
C GLY A 101 -6.01 7.56 4.67
N LEU A 102 -6.84 8.09 3.78
CA LEU A 102 -6.38 8.90 2.66
C LEU A 102 -5.61 10.14 3.11
N VAL A 103 -6.10 10.85 4.13
CA VAL A 103 -5.41 12.03 4.67
C VAL A 103 -4.03 11.65 5.21
N ILE A 104 -3.95 10.61 6.04
CA ILE A 104 -2.70 10.15 6.65
C ILE A 104 -1.70 9.72 5.56
N PHE A 105 -2.13 8.87 4.62
CA PHE A 105 -1.25 8.35 3.58
C PHE A 105 -0.87 9.40 2.53
N THR A 106 -1.69 10.43 2.31
CA THR A 106 -1.30 11.57 1.47
C THR A 106 -0.17 12.36 2.11
N ILE A 107 -0.22 12.61 3.42
CA ILE A 107 0.85 13.29 4.17
C ILE A 107 2.13 12.45 4.11
N ILE A 108 2.03 11.13 4.29
CA ILE A 108 3.17 10.21 4.17
C ILE A 108 3.75 10.25 2.75
N THR A 109 2.92 10.23 1.71
CA THR A 109 3.36 10.33 0.31
C THR A 109 4.10 11.63 0.05
N TRP A 110 3.60 12.75 0.57
CA TRP A 110 4.27 14.05 0.45
C TRP A 110 5.63 14.07 1.15
N GLN A 111 5.68 13.60 2.39
CA GLN A 111 6.92 13.59 3.17
C GLN A 111 7.96 12.65 2.55
N THR A 112 7.56 11.45 2.13
CA THR A 112 8.44 10.49 1.46
C THR A 112 8.89 10.98 0.09
N GLY A 113 8.04 11.70 -0.66
CA GLY A 113 8.41 12.34 -1.91
C GLY A 113 9.47 13.42 -1.71
N ARG A 114 9.34 14.25 -0.67
CA ARG A 114 10.37 15.24 -0.31
C ARG A 114 11.70 14.57 0.07
N LEU A 115 11.65 13.50 0.88
CA LEU A 115 12.84 12.74 1.27
C LEU A 115 13.52 12.07 0.06
N ALA A 116 12.74 11.61 -0.91
CA ALA A 116 13.28 11.04 -2.15
C ALA A 116 13.95 12.11 -3.03
N TRP A 117 13.36 13.31 -3.11
CA TRP A 117 13.92 14.44 -3.83
C TRP A 117 15.24 14.92 -3.20
N GLU A 118 15.24 15.10 -1.89
CA GLU A 118 16.43 15.50 -1.13
C GLU A 118 17.57 14.47 -1.26
N ALA A 119 17.24 13.17 -1.22
CA ALA A 119 18.21 12.11 -1.43
C ALA A 119 18.77 12.04 -2.87
N TRP A 120 17.97 12.42 -3.86
CA TRP A 120 18.42 12.54 -5.25
C TRP A 120 19.41 13.69 -5.41
N GLU A 121 19.06 14.85 -4.84
CA GLU A 121 19.85 16.09 -4.93
C GLU A 121 21.17 15.99 -4.16
N THR A 122 21.16 15.33 -3.00
CA THR A 122 22.34 15.17 -2.12
C THR A 122 23.24 14.00 -2.55
N GLN A 123 22.81 13.18 -3.52
CA GLN A 123 23.45 11.89 -3.85
C GLN A 123 23.72 11.08 -2.57
N ASP A 124 22.69 10.93 -1.74
CA ASP A 124 22.82 10.26 -0.45
C ASP A 124 23.36 8.83 -0.63
N TYR A 125 24.55 8.58 -0.10
CA TYR A 125 25.14 7.25 0.04
C TYR A 125 25.01 6.79 1.48
N THR A 126 24.78 5.50 1.69
CA THR A 126 24.81 4.91 3.03
C THR A 126 26.18 5.15 3.69
N MET A 127 26.21 5.41 5.00
CA MET A 127 27.47 5.52 5.76
C MET A 127 28.04 4.13 6.08
N GLY A 128 28.34 3.36 5.02
CA GLY A 128 28.93 2.01 5.06
C GLY A 128 30.31 1.96 4.39
N ILE A 129 31.00 0.81 4.48
CA ILE A 129 32.31 0.57 3.85
C ILE A 129 32.13 0.49 2.32
N VAL A 130 30.94 0.10 1.84
CA VAL A 130 30.50 0.18 0.45
C VAL A 130 29.37 1.21 0.34
N GLN A 131 29.60 2.26 -0.46
CA GLN A 131 28.64 3.34 -0.67
C GLN A 131 27.50 2.91 -1.61
N PHE A 132 26.46 2.28 -1.07
CA PHE A 132 25.25 2.02 -1.83
C PHE A 132 24.41 3.30 -2.01
N PRO A 133 23.96 3.61 -3.23
CA PRO A 133 23.09 4.76 -3.48
C PRO A 133 21.72 4.52 -2.85
N LEU A 134 21.30 5.40 -1.94
CA LEU A 134 20.02 5.31 -1.21
C LEU A 134 18.82 5.79 -2.03
N TRP A 135 19.09 6.58 -3.08
CA TRP A 135 18.08 7.23 -3.89
C TRP A 135 17.06 6.26 -4.56
N PRO A 136 17.43 5.06 -5.05
CA PRO A 136 16.47 4.17 -5.71
C PRO A 136 15.50 3.54 -4.70
N ALA A 137 15.98 3.21 -3.50
CA ALA A 137 15.12 2.67 -2.45
C ALA A 137 14.14 3.76 -1.96
N LYS A 138 14.65 4.97 -1.70
CA LYS A 138 13.82 6.11 -1.26
C LYS A 138 12.76 6.52 -2.30
N SER A 139 13.01 6.37 -3.59
CA SER A 139 12.05 6.72 -4.65
C SER A 139 10.92 5.69 -4.84
N ILE A 140 11.13 4.42 -4.47
CA ILE A 140 10.08 3.39 -4.48
C ILE A 140 8.98 3.67 -3.44
N LEU A 141 9.32 4.31 -2.31
CA LEU A 141 8.34 4.67 -1.27
C LEU A 141 7.20 5.55 -1.80
N PRO A 142 7.44 6.76 -2.35
CA PRO A 142 6.37 7.62 -2.83
C PRO A 142 5.58 7.00 -3.99
N ILE A 143 6.19 6.09 -4.77
CA ILE A 143 5.49 5.34 -5.82
C ILE A 143 4.48 4.35 -5.21
N GLY A 144 4.92 3.54 -4.24
CA GLY A 144 4.07 2.55 -3.58
C GLY A 144 2.94 3.18 -2.77
N VAL A 145 3.25 4.20 -1.97
CA VAL A 145 2.26 4.92 -1.16
C VAL A 145 1.35 5.79 -2.03
N GLY A 146 1.86 6.36 -3.13
CA GLY A 146 1.05 7.08 -4.11
C GLY A 146 0.01 6.18 -4.79
N LEU A 147 0.41 4.96 -5.19
CA LEU A 147 -0.52 3.96 -5.73
C LEU A 147 -1.59 3.56 -4.70
N PHE A 148 -1.20 3.43 -3.43
CA PHE A 148 -2.12 3.18 -2.31
C PHE A 148 -3.11 4.32 -2.08
N CYS A 149 -2.67 5.59 -2.16
CA CYS A 149 -3.57 6.75 -2.07
C CYS A 149 -4.59 6.77 -3.21
N PHE A 150 -4.15 6.45 -4.44
CA PHE A 150 -5.04 6.34 -5.59
C PHE A 150 -6.08 5.22 -5.40
N ARG A 151 -5.67 4.11 -4.78
CA ARG A 151 -6.57 3.02 -4.42
C ARG A 151 -7.64 3.46 -3.43
N LEU A 152 -7.25 4.16 -2.36
CA LEU A 152 -8.18 4.71 -1.37
C LEU A 152 -9.18 5.71 -1.98
N LEU A 153 -8.73 6.57 -2.90
CA LEU A 153 -9.61 7.50 -3.62
C LEU A 153 -10.72 6.75 -4.36
N LEU A 154 -10.38 5.67 -5.09
CA LEU A 154 -11.37 4.89 -5.81
C LEU A 154 -12.34 4.18 -4.87
N ASP A 155 -11.86 3.67 -3.73
CA ASP A 155 -12.72 3.05 -2.73
C ASP A 155 -13.72 4.04 -2.13
N ILE A 156 -13.30 5.28 -1.87
CA ILE A 156 -14.18 6.38 -1.44
C ILE A 156 -15.23 6.71 -2.51
N LEU A 157 -14.82 6.83 -3.77
CA LEU A 157 -15.73 7.15 -4.88
C LEU A 157 -16.78 6.06 -5.09
N ILE A 158 -16.39 4.79 -4.98
CA ILE A 158 -17.30 3.66 -5.09
C ILE A 158 -18.26 3.62 -3.90
N GLY A 159 -17.74 3.79 -2.67
CA GLY A 159 -18.55 3.82 -1.45
C GLY A 159 -19.59 4.95 -1.46
N LEU A 160 -19.21 6.15 -1.89
CA LEU A 160 -20.12 7.29 -2.02
C LEU A 160 -21.24 7.01 -3.03
N PHE A 161 -20.93 6.35 -4.15
CA PHE A 161 -21.93 6.00 -5.15
C PHE A 161 -22.92 4.94 -4.65
N GLN A 162 -22.43 3.93 -3.92
CA GLN A 162 -23.28 2.91 -3.30
C GLN A 162 -24.22 3.52 -2.26
N TRP A 163 -23.70 4.41 -1.41
CA TRP A 163 -24.48 5.12 -0.41
C TRP A 163 -25.59 5.99 -1.03
N VAL A 164 -25.27 6.75 -2.09
CA VAL A 164 -26.27 7.57 -2.82
C VAL A 164 -27.38 6.71 -3.42
N HIS A 165 -27.04 5.51 -3.92
CA HIS A 165 -28.04 4.60 -4.49
C HIS A 165 -28.93 3.96 -3.41
N SER A 166 -28.32 3.51 -2.30
CA SER A 166 -29.01 2.98 -1.11
C SER A 166 -30.01 3.97 -0.51
N PHE A 167 -29.66 5.26 -0.49
CA PHE A 167 -30.56 6.33 -0.04
C PHE A 167 -31.85 6.46 -0.87
N GLY A 168 -31.79 6.12 -2.16
CA GLY A 168 -32.93 6.19 -3.07
C GLY A 168 -33.99 5.12 -2.79
N GLU A 169 -33.57 3.89 -2.45
CA GLU A 169 -34.50 2.78 -2.18
C GLU A 169 -35.22 2.91 -0.83
N HIS A 170 -34.57 3.45 0.19
CA HIS A 170 -35.19 3.62 1.52
C HIS A 170 -36.28 4.67 1.55
N LYS A 171 -36.17 5.74 0.73
CA LYS A 171 -37.21 6.77 0.63
C LYS A 171 -38.50 6.26 -0.03
N GLY A 172 -38.39 5.26 -0.93
CA GLY A 172 -39.54 4.64 -1.59
C GLY A 172 -40.38 3.74 -0.70
N ARG A 173 -39.77 3.07 0.30
CA ARG A 173 -40.50 2.19 1.23
C ARG A 173 -41.40 2.93 2.22
N LEU A 174 -41.01 4.13 2.65
CA LEU A 174 -41.81 4.95 3.58
C LEU A 174 -42.97 5.69 2.91
N GLN A 175 -43.01 5.71 1.57
CA GLN A 175 -44.02 6.43 0.78
C GLN A 175 -45.06 5.50 0.15
N GLY A 176 -44.83 4.17 0.18
CA GLY A 176 -45.78 3.14 -0.25
C GLY A 176 -46.68 2.58 0.85
N GLU A 177 -46.52 3.03 2.10
CA GLU A 177 -47.37 2.65 3.25
C GLU A 177 -48.35 3.77 3.67
N ARG A 178 -48.72 4.69 2.77
CA ARG A 178 -49.78 5.68 3.00
C ARG A 178 -50.85 5.62 1.94
#